data_AF-A0A2E3BU04-F1
#
_entry.id   AF-A0A2E3BU04-F1
#
_cell.length_a   1.000
_cell.length_b   1.000
_cell.length_c   1.000
_cell.angle_alpha   90.00
_cell.angle_beta   90.00
_cell.angle_gamma   90.00
#
_symmetry.space_group_name_H-M   'P 1'
#
loop_
_entity.id
_entity.type
_entity.pdbx_description
1 polymer ?
#
loop_
_entity_poly.entity_id
_entity_poly.type
_entity_poly.pdbx_seq_one_letter_code
_entity_poly.pdbx_strand_id
1 'polypeptide(L)'
;MEVQVLSDNFGNTVHLFERECSIQRRHQKVVEEAPSPVLNEETRSAMGKAAVSAAQEVSYSGAGTVEFLLSSDGSFYFLEMNTRLQVEHPVTECISGVDLVEQQIRVASGLPLPFSQNDLSIRGHAIEVRIYAEDPSRGFLPATGPLVVFVPPEGPGIRLDTGVRQGDEARIDFDPMLAKLIVYGSNRNQAIRRMERALRTFVILGATTNIDFLIDIMRHKSFISGDTTTNFIDNHFSDGWVPKQTTSSEVLLAAGAEQLGLDRNILSSTSDDIGRTSKNDPFLNLSRVFP
;
A
#
# COMPACT_ATOMS: atom_id res chain seq x y z
N MET A 1 -5.36 -8.26 12.32
CA MET A 1 -4.60 -9.04 11.33
C MET A 1 -5.61 -9.71 10.43
N GLU A 2 -5.27 -9.96 9.17
CA GLU A 2 -6.22 -10.61 8.27
C GLU A 2 -5.50 -11.46 7.24
N VAL A 3 -6.13 -12.53 6.78
CA VAL A 3 -5.56 -13.47 5.81
C VAL A 3 -6.35 -13.42 4.52
N GLN A 4 -5.65 -13.20 3.41
CA GLN A 4 -6.25 -13.32 2.08
C GLN A 4 -6.47 -14.78 1.75
N VAL A 5 -7.69 -15.15 1.37
CA VAL A 5 -8.01 -16.47 0.81
C VAL A 5 -8.50 -16.33 -0.63
N LEU A 6 -8.28 -17.39 -1.41
CA LEU A 6 -8.75 -17.52 -2.78
C LEU A 6 -9.18 -18.96 -3.01
N SER A 7 -10.42 -19.15 -3.44
CA SER A 7 -11.03 -20.46 -3.66
C SER A 7 -11.58 -20.57 -5.08
N ASP A 8 -11.41 -21.73 -5.73
CA ASP A 8 -12.11 -22.04 -6.97
C ASP A 8 -13.36 -22.90 -6.74
N ASN A 9 -14.12 -23.12 -7.81
CA ASN A 9 -15.35 -23.94 -7.80
C ASN A 9 -15.07 -25.46 -7.78
N PHE A 10 -13.81 -25.88 -7.70
CA PHE A 10 -13.39 -27.29 -7.72
C PHE A 10 -12.89 -27.77 -6.34
N GLY A 11 -13.04 -26.94 -5.31
CA GLY A 11 -12.65 -27.25 -3.94
C GLY A 11 -11.19 -26.91 -3.61
N ASN A 12 -10.44 -26.33 -4.54
CA ASN A 12 -9.10 -25.81 -4.24
C ASN A 12 -9.24 -24.47 -3.50
N THR A 13 -8.51 -24.31 -2.40
CA THR A 13 -8.49 -23.08 -1.61
C THR A 13 -7.08 -22.86 -1.09
N VAL A 14 -6.56 -21.65 -1.28
CA VAL A 14 -5.23 -21.24 -0.83
C VAL A 14 -5.32 -19.93 -0.05
N HIS A 15 -4.33 -19.69 0.82
CA HIS A 15 -4.10 -18.37 1.39
C HIS A 15 -2.95 -17.66 0.70
N LEU A 16 -3.08 -16.34 0.52
CA LEU A 16 -2.03 -15.46 -0.01
C LEU A 16 -1.42 -14.62 1.12
N PHE A 17 -1.12 -15.30 2.22
CA PHE A 17 -0.53 -14.75 3.44
C PHE A 17 -1.42 -13.69 4.12
N GLU A 18 -0.86 -13.05 5.15
CA GLU A 18 -1.56 -12.07 5.97
C GLU A 18 -1.24 -10.61 5.61
N ARG A 19 -2.12 -9.72 6.06
CA ARG A 19 -1.92 -8.28 6.14
C ARG A 19 -2.03 -7.82 7.60
N GLU A 20 -1.18 -6.87 7.95
CA GLU A 20 -1.28 -6.06 9.17
C GLU A 20 -2.03 -4.78 8.83
N CYS A 21 -3.10 -4.50 9.56
CA CYS A 21 -3.98 -3.35 9.32
C CYS A 21 -4.32 -2.64 10.65
N SER A 22 -3.40 -2.69 11.63
CA SER A 22 -3.72 -2.20 12.97
C SER A 22 -3.73 -0.67 13.04
N ILE A 23 -3.03 0.00 12.13
CA ILE A 23 -3.08 1.46 12.04
C ILE A 23 -4.38 1.88 11.37
N GLN A 24 -5.37 2.14 12.23
CA GLN A 24 -6.71 2.53 11.86
C GLN A 24 -7.23 3.65 12.77
N ARG A 25 -8.23 4.39 12.30
CA ARG A 25 -8.92 5.44 13.05
C ARG A 25 -10.41 5.17 13.03
N ARG A 26 -11.07 5.05 14.19
CA ARG A 26 -12.53 4.78 14.27
C ARG A 26 -12.96 3.61 13.35
N HIS A 27 -12.17 2.53 13.36
CA HIS A 27 -12.36 1.34 12.51
C HIS A 27 -12.13 1.53 11.01
N GLN A 28 -11.63 2.70 10.57
CA GLN A 28 -11.20 2.96 9.21
C GLN A 28 -9.69 2.73 9.09
N LYS A 29 -9.28 1.73 8.30
CA LYS A 29 -7.87 1.43 8.05
C LYS A 29 -7.18 2.60 7.34
N VAL A 30 -5.95 2.92 7.76
CA VAL A 30 -5.17 4.07 7.27
C VAL A 30 -3.85 3.62 6.63
N VAL A 31 -3.18 2.66 7.27
CA VAL A 31 -1.96 2.03 6.78
C VAL A 31 -2.11 0.53 6.87
N GLU A 32 -1.74 -0.16 5.80
CA GLU A 32 -1.78 -1.60 5.68
C GLU A 32 -0.43 -2.11 5.18
N GLU A 33 0.05 -3.23 5.70
CA GLU A 33 1.31 -3.81 5.26
C GLU A 33 1.28 -5.33 5.17
N ALA A 34 2.07 -5.88 4.25
CA ALA A 34 2.21 -7.31 4.04
C ALA A 34 3.69 -7.68 3.77
N PRO A 35 4.22 -8.75 4.38
CA PRO A 35 3.63 -9.51 5.49
C PRO A 35 3.60 -8.69 6.80
N SER A 36 2.99 -9.25 7.85
CA SER A 36 3.02 -8.64 9.18
C SER A 36 4.43 -8.68 9.79
N PRO A 37 4.94 -7.57 10.36
CA PRO A 37 6.22 -7.56 11.06
C PRO A 37 6.18 -8.27 12.43
N VAL A 38 4.99 -8.54 12.96
CA VAL A 38 4.79 -9.08 14.32
C VAL A 38 4.72 -10.61 14.30
N LEU A 39 4.24 -11.21 13.20
CA LEU A 39 4.03 -12.65 13.13
C LEU A 39 5.32 -13.41 12.81
N ASN A 40 5.57 -14.46 13.59
CA ASN A 40 6.53 -15.51 13.24
C ASN A 40 5.90 -16.52 12.26
N GLU A 41 6.73 -17.39 11.67
CA GLU A 41 6.29 -18.39 10.68
C GLU A 41 5.29 -19.41 11.22
N GLU A 42 5.38 -19.78 12.50
CA GLU A 42 4.48 -20.75 13.13
C GLU A 42 3.06 -20.18 13.23
N THR A 43 2.92 -18.98 13.80
CA THR A 43 1.63 -18.28 13.91
C THR A 43 1.07 -17.96 12.53
N ARG A 44 1.91 -17.52 11.59
CA ARG A 44 1.51 -17.27 10.19
C ARG A 44 0.94 -18.53 9.53
N SER A 45 1.62 -19.67 9.67
CA SER A 45 1.15 -20.95 9.14
C SER A 45 -0.17 -21.38 9.80
N ALA A 46 -0.30 -21.21 11.11
CA ALA A 46 -1.51 -21.54 11.84
C ALA A 46 -2.71 -20.67 11.41
N MET A 47 -2.52 -19.36 11.29
CA MET A 47 -3.54 -18.43 10.80
C MET A 47 -3.94 -18.72 9.36
N GLY A 48 -2.96 -18.98 8.48
CA GLY A 48 -3.20 -19.36 7.08
C GLY A 48 -4.07 -20.61 6.96
N LYS A 49 -3.74 -21.66 7.73
CA LYS A 49 -4.54 -22.90 7.78
C LYS A 49 -5.95 -22.67 8.32
N ALA A 50 -6.09 -21.88 9.39
CA ALA A 50 -7.39 -21.55 9.95
C ALA A 50 -8.27 -20.79 8.94
N ALA A 51 -7.70 -19.84 8.20
CA ALA A 51 -8.42 -19.08 7.18
C ALA A 51 -8.87 -19.97 6.00
N VAL A 52 -8.00 -20.85 5.50
CA VAL A 52 -8.35 -21.83 4.45
C VAL A 52 -9.46 -22.75 4.93
N SER A 53 -9.35 -23.28 6.15
CA SER A 53 -10.36 -24.17 6.74
C SER A 53 -11.72 -23.47 6.87
N ALA A 54 -11.74 -22.21 7.31
CA ALA A 54 -12.98 -21.43 7.43
C ALA A 54 -13.64 -21.22 6.07
N ALA A 55 -12.86 -20.89 5.03
CA ALA A 55 -13.37 -20.72 3.67
C ALA A 55 -13.91 -22.03 3.07
N GLN A 56 -13.23 -23.16 3.31
CA GLN A 56 -13.68 -24.47 2.84
C GLN A 56 -14.99 -24.91 3.51
N GLU A 57 -15.13 -24.70 4.82
CA GLU A 57 -16.33 -25.10 5.57
C GLU A 57 -17.60 -24.43 5.05
N VAL A 58 -17.50 -23.17 4.61
CA VAL A 58 -18.62 -22.43 4.02
C VAL A 58 -18.72 -22.57 2.50
N SER A 59 -17.93 -23.47 1.89
CA SER A 59 -17.86 -23.67 0.43
C SER A 59 -17.64 -22.36 -0.33
N TYR A 60 -16.71 -21.53 0.17
CA TYR A 60 -16.44 -20.22 -0.39
C TYR A 60 -15.88 -20.30 -1.83
N SER A 61 -16.16 -19.28 -2.64
CA SER A 61 -15.66 -19.16 -4.02
C SER A 61 -15.21 -17.72 -4.30
N GLY A 62 -14.11 -17.59 -5.04
CA GLY A 62 -13.48 -16.30 -5.35
C GLY A 62 -12.51 -15.84 -4.25
N ALA A 63 -12.17 -14.54 -4.28
CA ALA A 63 -11.31 -13.93 -3.28
C ALA A 63 -12.11 -13.48 -2.06
N GLY A 64 -11.57 -13.72 -0.86
CA GLY A 64 -12.16 -13.30 0.41
C GLY A 64 -11.09 -13.05 1.45
N THR A 65 -11.47 -12.46 2.58
CA THR A 65 -10.52 -12.15 3.66
C THR A 65 -11.07 -12.64 4.98
N VAL A 66 -10.25 -13.37 5.74
CA VAL A 66 -10.58 -13.82 7.10
C VAL A 66 -9.85 -12.92 8.09
N GLU A 67 -10.60 -12.19 8.92
CA GLU A 67 -10.06 -11.27 9.90
C GLU A 67 -9.87 -11.93 11.26
N PHE A 68 -8.76 -11.59 11.91
CA PHE A 68 -8.36 -12.10 13.21
C PHE A 68 -7.91 -10.96 14.15
N LEU A 69 -8.26 -11.10 15.43
CA LEU A 69 -7.65 -10.35 16.52
C LEU A 69 -6.42 -11.12 17.01
N LEU A 70 -5.27 -10.44 17.08
CA LEU A 70 -4.04 -10.99 17.64
C LEU A 70 -3.84 -10.42 19.04
N SER A 71 -3.70 -11.31 20.02
CA SER A 71 -3.41 -10.97 21.41
C SER A 71 -1.90 -10.88 21.66
N SER A 72 -1.49 -10.20 22.72
CA SER A 72 -0.09 -9.97 23.09
C SER A 72 0.68 -11.26 23.44
N ASP A 73 -0.04 -12.33 23.78
CA ASP A 73 0.52 -13.67 24.03
C ASP A 73 0.73 -14.48 22.74
N GLY A 74 0.42 -13.91 21.57
CA GLY A 74 0.53 -14.57 20.27
C GLY A 74 -0.71 -15.40 19.88
N SER A 75 -1.70 -15.51 20.77
CA SER A 75 -2.98 -16.16 20.47
C SER A 75 -3.77 -15.33 19.45
N PHE A 76 -4.42 -15.97 18.49
CA PHE A 76 -5.27 -15.30 17.51
C PHE A 76 -6.71 -15.83 17.57
N TYR A 77 -7.66 -14.95 17.31
CA TYR A 77 -9.09 -15.22 17.41
C TYR A 77 -9.80 -14.74 16.16
N PHE A 78 -10.66 -15.58 15.58
CA PHE A 78 -11.51 -15.21 14.44
C PHE A 78 -12.43 -14.05 14.82
N LEU A 79 -12.55 -13.07 13.94
CA LEU A 79 -13.48 -11.95 14.06
C LEU A 79 -14.61 -12.09 13.06
N GLU A 80 -14.29 -12.07 11.78
CA GLU A 80 -15.25 -12.16 10.68
C GLU A 80 -14.58 -12.65 9.38
N MET A 81 -15.42 -13.01 8.40
CA MET A 81 -14.98 -13.26 7.04
C MET A 81 -15.67 -12.27 6.10
N ASN A 82 -14.85 -11.49 5.38
CA ASN A 82 -15.31 -10.57 4.37
C ASN A 82 -15.37 -11.27 3.01
N THR A 83 -16.59 -11.43 2.50
CA THR A 83 -16.90 -12.19 1.28
C THR A 83 -16.74 -11.37 -0.01
N ARG A 84 -15.67 -10.58 -0.09
CA ARG A 84 -15.36 -9.67 -1.19
C ARG A 84 -13.88 -9.37 -1.26
N LEU A 85 -13.44 -8.76 -2.37
CA LEU A 85 -12.13 -8.16 -2.46
C LEU A 85 -12.00 -7.00 -1.45
N GLN A 86 -10.85 -6.91 -0.80
CA GLN A 86 -10.55 -5.83 0.14
C GLN A 86 -9.86 -4.66 -0.55
N VAL A 87 -9.94 -3.47 0.06
CA VAL A 87 -9.31 -2.25 -0.48
C VAL A 87 -7.79 -2.45 -0.57
N GLU A 88 -7.24 -3.01 0.51
CA GLU A 88 -5.84 -3.33 0.80
C GLU A 88 -5.32 -4.62 0.13
N HIS A 89 -6.04 -5.19 -0.83
CA HIS A 89 -5.54 -6.33 -1.60
C HIS A 89 -4.19 -6.08 -2.32
N PRO A 90 -3.82 -4.86 -2.77
CA PRO A 90 -2.57 -4.66 -3.50
C PRO A 90 -1.30 -5.03 -2.72
N VAL A 91 -1.28 -4.88 -1.38
CA VAL A 91 -0.09 -5.28 -0.61
C VAL A 91 0.14 -6.79 -0.69
N THR A 92 -0.93 -7.59 -0.76
CA THR A 92 -0.86 -9.03 -0.99
C THR A 92 -0.36 -9.35 -2.40
N GLU A 93 -0.88 -8.66 -3.42
CA GLU A 93 -0.44 -8.84 -4.81
C GLU A 93 1.06 -8.54 -4.96
N CYS A 94 1.54 -7.46 -4.35
CA CYS A 94 2.94 -7.05 -4.42
C CYS A 94 3.91 -8.10 -3.86
N ILE A 95 3.57 -8.79 -2.77
CA ILE A 95 4.46 -9.78 -2.15
C ILE A 95 4.31 -11.18 -2.76
N SER A 96 3.12 -11.54 -3.24
CA SER A 96 2.82 -12.87 -3.79
C SER A 96 3.06 -12.97 -5.29
N GLY A 97 2.92 -11.85 -6.02
CA GLY A 97 2.93 -11.83 -7.48
C GLY A 97 1.64 -12.33 -8.12
N VAL A 98 0.56 -12.50 -7.35
CA VAL A 98 -0.75 -12.92 -7.85
C VAL A 98 -1.65 -11.70 -8.03
N ASP A 99 -2.23 -11.53 -9.22
CA ASP A 99 -3.30 -10.57 -9.48
C ASP A 99 -4.64 -11.16 -9.01
N LEU A 100 -5.19 -10.63 -7.93
CA LEU A 100 -6.40 -11.15 -7.28
C LEU A 100 -7.64 -10.86 -8.10
N VAL A 101 -7.69 -9.74 -8.82
CA VAL A 101 -8.81 -9.37 -9.70
C VAL A 101 -8.86 -10.31 -10.90
N GLU A 102 -7.71 -10.59 -11.52
CA GLU A 102 -7.60 -11.59 -12.59
C GLU A 102 -8.08 -12.96 -12.10
N GLN A 103 -7.62 -13.41 -10.93
CA GLN A 103 -8.03 -14.72 -10.41
C GLN A 103 -9.53 -14.77 -10.09
N GLN A 104 -10.13 -13.70 -9.57
CA GLN A 104 -11.57 -13.64 -9.37
C GLN A 104 -12.34 -13.83 -10.68
N ILE A 105 -11.91 -13.16 -11.75
CA ILE A 105 -12.54 -13.29 -13.08
C ILE A 105 -12.37 -14.72 -13.62
N ARG A 106 -11.18 -15.32 -13.46
CA ARG A 106 -10.90 -16.71 -13.87
C ARG A 106 -11.81 -17.71 -13.14
N VAL A 107 -11.89 -17.62 -11.82
CA VAL A 107 -12.76 -18.49 -11.01
C VAL A 107 -14.23 -18.30 -11.39
N ALA A 108 -14.69 -17.05 -11.53
CA ALA A 108 -16.05 -16.75 -11.98
C ALA A 108 -16.35 -17.30 -13.38
N SER A 109 -15.32 -17.46 -14.22
CA SER A 109 -15.40 -18.09 -15.55
C SER A 109 -15.33 -19.62 -15.50
N GLY A 110 -15.37 -20.23 -14.31
CA GLY A 110 -15.32 -21.68 -14.13
C GLY A 110 -13.93 -22.29 -14.35
N LEU A 111 -12.86 -21.50 -14.28
CA LEU A 111 -11.49 -22.01 -14.37
C LEU A 111 -10.95 -22.37 -12.97
N PRO A 112 -10.10 -23.42 -12.86
CA PRO A 112 -9.41 -23.73 -11.61
C PRO A 112 -8.30 -22.71 -11.32
N LEU A 113 -7.87 -22.65 -10.05
CA LEU A 113 -6.67 -21.90 -9.71
C LEU A 113 -5.45 -22.51 -10.40
N PRO A 114 -4.56 -21.69 -11.00
CA PRO A 114 -3.38 -22.19 -11.71
C PRO A 114 -2.21 -22.56 -10.79
N PHE A 115 -2.39 -22.49 -9.47
CA PHE A 115 -1.38 -22.74 -8.46
C PHE A 115 -1.95 -23.42 -7.21
N SER A 116 -1.07 -24.07 -6.46
CA SER A 116 -1.31 -24.65 -5.15
C SER A 116 -0.66 -23.80 -4.05
N GLN A 117 -0.92 -24.14 -2.78
CA GLN A 117 -0.30 -23.43 -1.65
C GLN A 117 1.24 -23.48 -1.67
N ASN A 118 1.83 -24.54 -2.23
CA ASN A 118 3.28 -24.74 -2.28
C ASN A 118 3.97 -23.88 -3.34
N ASP A 119 3.22 -23.35 -4.31
CA ASP A 119 3.75 -22.50 -5.38
C ASP A 119 3.86 -21.03 -4.93
N LEU A 120 3.21 -20.68 -3.81
CA LEU A 120 3.17 -19.33 -3.27
C LEU A 120 4.34 -19.08 -2.32
N SER A 121 4.95 -17.90 -2.45
CA SER A 121 6.01 -17.45 -1.54
C SER A 121 5.91 -15.95 -1.30
N ILE A 122 6.38 -15.51 -0.13
CA ILE A 122 6.49 -14.09 0.20
C ILE A 122 7.80 -13.58 -0.37
N ARG A 123 7.74 -12.49 -1.14
CA ARG A 123 8.93 -11.76 -1.60
C ARG A 123 8.88 -10.34 -1.10
N GLY A 124 9.87 -9.92 -0.32
CA GLY A 124 10.00 -8.53 0.13
C GLY A 124 8.86 -8.10 1.06
N HIS A 125 8.48 -6.83 0.98
CA HIS A 125 7.50 -6.20 1.85
C HIS A 125 6.74 -5.12 1.08
N ALA A 126 5.43 -5.02 1.30
CA ALA A 126 4.58 -4.01 0.71
C ALA A 126 3.87 -3.20 1.80
N ILE A 127 3.69 -1.90 1.55
CA ILE A 127 2.95 -0.98 2.41
C ILE A 127 1.98 -0.22 1.51
N GLU A 128 0.73 -0.14 1.92
CA GLU A 128 -0.30 0.71 1.35
C GLU A 128 -0.68 1.79 2.36
N VAL A 129 -0.95 2.99 1.86
CA VAL A 129 -1.58 4.05 2.61
C VAL A 129 -2.77 4.60 1.83
N ARG A 130 -3.84 4.93 2.55
CA ARG A 130 -5.03 5.54 1.96
C ARG A 130 -4.92 7.06 1.97
N ILE A 131 -4.91 7.65 0.78
CA ILE A 131 -4.89 9.09 0.58
C ILE A 131 -6.32 9.60 0.65
N TYR A 132 -6.66 10.28 1.74
CA TYR A 132 -7.99 10.82 1.98
C TYR A 132 -8.00 12.33 1.79
N ALA A 133 -9.10 12.84 1.21
CA ALA A 133 -9.47 14.24 1.26
C ALA A 133 -10.07 14.57 2.63
N GLU A 134 -9.21 14.65 3.64
CA GLU A 134 -9.55 14.93 5.03
C GLU A 134 -8.50 15.87 5.66
N ASP A 135 -8.88 16.56 6.73
CA ASP A 135 -7.99 17.43 7.50
C ASP A 135 -7.64 16.81 8.88
N PRO A 136 -6.51 16.09 9.01
CA PRO A 136 -6.12 15.46 10.28
C PRO A 136 -5.98 16.45 11.44
N SER A 137 -5.63 17.72 11.17
CA SER A 137 -5.46 18.75 12.19
C SER A 137 -6.77 19.22 12.82
N ARG A 138 -7.89 18.96 12.14
CA ARG A 138 -9.23 19.29 12.59
C ARG A 138 -10.04 18.04 12.91
N GLY A 139 -9.37 16.96 13.34
CA GLY A 139 -10.04 15.70 13.67
C GLY A 139 -10.48 14.91 12.44
N PHE A 140 -9.75 15.03 11.33
CA PHE A 140 -10.02 14.42 10.03
C PHE A 140 -11.46 14.70 9.56
N LEU A 141 -11.82 15.98 9.56
CA LEU A 141 -13.04 16.40 8.89
C LEU A 141 -12.86 16.19 7.38
N PRO A 142 -13.88 15.68 6.66
CA PRO A 142 -13.86 15.63 5.21
C PRO A 142 -13.54 16.99 4.60
N ALA A 143 -12.60 17.01 3.68
CA ALA A 143 -12.19 18.19 2.94
C ALA A 143 -12.68 18.05 1.50
N THR A 144 -13.61 18.92 1.11
CA THR A 144 -14.07 19.01 -0.29
C THR A 144 -13.32 20.11 -1.01
N GLY A 145 -13.17 19.97 -2.32
CA GLY A 145 -12.49 20.98 -3.13
C GLY A 145 -11.99 20.45 -4.47
N PRO A 146 -11.60 21.36 -5.38
CA PRO A 146 -11.05 20.98 -6.67
C PRO A 146 -9.64 20.40 -6.52
N LEU A 147 -9.32 19.38 -7.32
CA LEU A 147 -7.98 18.85 -7.46
C LEU A 147 -7.24 19.65 -8.54
N VAL A 148 -6.83 20.88 -8.19
CA VAL A 148 -6.20 21.83 -9.11
C VAL A 148 -4.88 21.29 -9.66
N VAL A 149 -4.10 20.65 -8.80
CA VAL A 149 -2.87 19.92 -9.17
C VAL A 149 -2.97 18.53 -8.58
N PHE A 150 -2.69 17.52 -9.40
CA PHE A 150 -2.60 16.12 -8.98
C PHE A 150 -1.45 15.47 -9.73
N VAL A 151 -0.27 15.45 -9.09
CA VAL A 151 0.95 14.84 -9.65
C VAL A 151 1.29 13.62 -8.79
N PRO A 152 0.98 12.41 -9.29
CA PRO A 152 1.26 11.19 -8.56
C PRO A 152 2.77 10.90 -8.49
N PRO A 153 3.25 10.22 -7.43
CA PRO A 153 4.62 9.77 -7.37
C PRO A 153 4.85 8.61 -8.33
N GLU A 154 5.98 8.62 -9.01
CA GLU A 154 6.37 7.57 -9.96
C GLU A 154 7.71 6.94 -9.59
N GLY A 155 7.94 5.72 -10.07
CA GLY A 155 9.23 5.05 -10.01
C GLY A 155 9.16 3.59 -9.58
N PRO A 156 10.33 2.94 -9.46
CA PRO A 156 10.40 1.50 -9.18
C PRO A 156 9.74 1.14 -7.85
N GLY A 157 8.83 0.16 -7.91
CA GLY A 157 8.10 -0.35 -6.76
C GLY A 157 7.17 0.66 -6.11
N ILE A 158 6.66 1.62 -6.88
CA ILE A 158 5.54 2.50 -6.53
C ILE A 158 4.37 2.11 -7.44
N ARG A 159 3.20 1.90 -6.86
CA ARG A 159 1.93 1.67 -7.53
C ARG A 159 0.92 2.65 -6.97
N LEU A 160 0.08 3.21 -7.84
CA LEU A 160 -1.01 4.08 -7.46
C LEU A 160 -2.30 3.52 -8.06
N ASP A 161 -3.27 3.23 -7.19
CA ASP A 161 -4.64 2.94 -7.61
C ASP A 161 -5.47 4.18 -7.26
N THR A 162 -6.04 4.86 -8.27
CA THR A 162 -6.82 6.09 -8.05
C THR A 162 -8.06 6.12 -8.95
N GLY A 163 -9.14 6.71 -8.42
CA GLY A 163 -10.38 6.96 -9.16
C GLY A 163 -10.53 8.42 -9.60
N VAL A 164 -9.53 9.27 -9.36
CA VAL A 164 -9.55 10.71 -9.66
C VAL A 164 -8.33 11.12 -10.49
N ARG A 165 -8.41 12.30 -11.09
CA ARG A 165 -7.33 12.95 -11.84
C ARG A 165 -7.32 14.45 -11.61
N GLN A 166 -6.25 15.11 -12.07
CA GLN A 166 -6.18 16.58 -12.05
C GLN A 166 -7.40 17.19 -12.78
N GLY A 167 -8.01 18.19 -12.15
CA GLY A 167 -9.22 18.86 -12.62
C GLY A 167 -10.52 18.28 -12.09
N ASP A 168 -10.51 17.10 -11.45
CA ASP A 168 -11.67 16.56 -10.75
C ASP A 168 -11.92 17.29 -9.42
N GLU A 169 -12.94 16.86 -8.68
CA GLU A 169 -13.36 17.46 -7.42
C GLU A 169 -13.52 16.38 -6.33
N ALA A 170 -12.97 16.63 -5.15
CA ALA A 170 -13.25 15.84 -3.96
C ALA A 170 -14.66 16.17 -3.45
N ARG A 171 -15.59 15.24 -3.65
CA ARG A 171 -17.02 15.40 -3.35
C ARG A 171 -17.39 14.71 -2.04
N ILE A 172 -18.43 15.22 -1.39
CA ILE A 172 -18.97 14.63 -0.15
C ILE A 172 -19.91 13.45 -0.41
N ASP A 173 -20.34 13.26 -1.66
CA ASP A 173 -21.34 12.25 -2.03
C ASP A 173 -20.80 10.81 -1.90
N PHE A 174 -19.48 10.64 -1.78
CA PHE A 174 -18.78 9.36 -1.75
C PHE A 174 -17.75 9.32 -0.62
N ASP A 175 -17.10 8.17 -0.48
CA ASP A 175 -15.95 8.01 0.40
C ASP A 175 -14.84 9.03 0.05
N PRO A 176 -14.17 9.65 1.06
CA PRO A 176 -13.18 10.70 0.81
C PRO A 176 -11.86 10.17 0.23
N MET A 177 -11.72 8.88 -0.07
CA MET A 177 -10.47 8.30 -0.60
C MET A 177 -10.22 8.79 -2.03
N LEU A 178 -9.10 9.47 -2.22
CA LEU A 178 -8.60 9.92 -3.52
C LEU A 178 -7.78 8.83 -4.21
N ALA A 179 -6.94 8.14 -3.44
CA ALA A 179 -6.05 7.11 -3.98
C ALA A 179 -5.57 6.14 -2.90
N LYS A 180 -5.11 4.98 -3.34
CA LYS A 180 -4.26 4.08 -2.57
C LYS A 180 -2.84 4.22 -3.11
N LEU A 181 -1.91 4.63 -2.26
CA LEU A 181 -0.51 4.67 -2.61
C LEU A 181 0.15 3.42 -2.05
N ILE A 182 0.69 2.59 -2.93
CA ILE A 182 1.29 1.31 -2.59
C ILE A 182 2.77 1.35 -2.94
N VAL A 183 3.60 0.90 -2.02
CA VAL A 183 5.02 0.70 -2.29
C VAL A 183 5.43 -0.71 -1.95
N TYR A 184 6.35 -1.22 -2.74
CA TYR A 184 7.06 -2.46 -2.52
C TYR A 184 8.47 -2.17 -2.02
N GLY A 185 9.14 -3.12 -1.38
CA GLY A 185 10.56 -3.08 -1.07
C GLY A 185 11.11 -4.49 -0.84
N SER A 186 12.42 -4.67 -0.98
CA SER A 186 13.10 -5.94 -0.68
C SER A 186 13.03 -6.32 0.81
N ASN A 187 12.75 -5.35 1.67
CA ASN A 187 12.45 -5.52 3.09
C ASN A 187 11.60 -4.33 3.59
N ARG A 188 11.01 -4.50 4.77
CA ARG A 188 10.15 -3.49 5.41
C ARG A 188 10.80 -2.11 5.50
N ASN A 189 12.05 -2.03 5.96
CA ASN A 189 12.76 -0.75 6.08
C ASN A 189 12.93 -0.02 4.73
N GLN A 190 13.14 -0.77 3.64
CA GLN A 190 13.17 -0.19 2.31
C GLN A 190 11.78 0.30 1.88
N ALA A 191 10.72 -0.48 2.15
CA ALA A 191 9.35 -0.08 1.86
C ALA A 191 8.96 1.20 2.63
N ILE A 192 9.26 1.30 3.93
CA ILE A 192 9.00 2.51 4.75
C ILE A 192 9.67 3.74 4.14
N ARG A 193 10.98 3.68 3.86
CA ARG A 193 11.70 4.81 3.24
C ARG A 193 11.16 5.16 1.86
N ARG A 194 10.70 4.16 1.10
CA ARG A 194 10.10 4.37 -0.22
C ARG A 194 8.74 5.04 -0.10
N MET A 195 7.91 4.64 0.86
CA MET A 195 6.60 5.24 1.14
C MET A 195 6.78 6.70 1.55
N GLU A 196 7.67 6.97 2.51
CA GLU A 196 7.98 8.33 2.95
C GLU A 196 8.38 9.22 1.77
N ARG A 197 9.27 8.73 0.89
CA ARG A 197 9.70 9.46 -0.30
C ARG A 197 8.55 9.67 -1.28
N ALA A 198 7.76 8.63 -1.55
CA ALA A 198 6.64 8.70 -2.50
C ALA A 198 5.58 9.72 -2.04
N LEU A 199 5.23 9.71 -0.75
CA LEU A 199 4.33 10.70 -0.16
C LEU A 199 4.85 12.13 -0.31
N ARG A 200 6.15 12.37 -0.07
CA ARG A 200 6.77 13.70 -0.23
C ARG A 200 6.76 14.23 -1.66
N THR A 201 6.68 13.35 -2.65
CA THR A 201 6.63 13.70 -4.06
C THR A 201 5.21 13.69 -4.62
N PHE A 202 4.21 13.26 -3.84
CA PHE A 202 2.82 13.29 -4.25
C PHE A 202 2.26 14.70 -4.05
N VAL A 203 2.06 15.42 -5.15
CA VAL A 203 1.53 16.78 -5.10
C VAL A 203 0.03 16.76 -5.33
N ILE A 204 -0.74 17.14 -4.33
CA ILE A 204 -2.19 17.38 -4.43
C ILE A 204 -2.48 18.79 -3.92
N LEU A 205 -2.95 19.68 -4.80
CA LEU A 205 -3.31 21.06 -4.44
C LEU A 205 -4.79 21.33 -4.73
N GLY A 206 -5.40 22.16 -3.90
CA GLY A 206 -6.81 22.58 -4.00
C GLY A 206 -7.77 21.84 -3.08
N ALA A 207 -7.33 20.71 -2.49
CA ALA A 207 -8.02 20.01 -1.41
C ALA A 207 -7.03 19.69 -0.28
N THR A 208 -7.50 19.74 0.97
CA THR A 208 -6.72 19.27 2.12
C THR A 208 -6.68 17.74 2.11
N THR A 209 -5.51 17.17 2.40
CA THR A 209 -5.32 15.72 2.43
C THR A 209 -4.58 15.27 3.69
N ASN A 210 -4.59 13.97 3.95
CA ASN A 210 -3.88 13.35 5.06
C ASN A 210 -2.39 13.02 4.76
N ILE A 211 -1.80 13.49 3.65
CA ILE A 211 -0.45 13.10 3.22
C ILE A 211 0.62 13.39 4.29
N ASP A 212 0.60 14.59 4.89
CA ASP A 212 1.60 14.96 5.90
C ASP A 212 1.48 14.13 7.17
N PHE A 213 0.25 13.76 7.57
CA PHE A 213 0.00 12.85 8.67
C PHE A 213 0.58 11.46 8.38
N LEU A 214 0.40 10.94 7.17
CA LEU A 214 0.97 9.66 6.75
C LEU A 214 2.51 9.70 6.75
N ILE A 215 3.13 10.81 6.34
CA ILE A 215 4.59 11.01 6.43
C ILE A 215 5.07 10.90 7.88
N ASP A 216 4.34 11.50 8.82
CA ASP A 216 4.70 11.43 10.24
C ASP A 216 4.53 10.02 10.81
N ILE A 217 3.52 9.24 10.37
CA ILE A 217 3.40 7.80 10.71
C ILE A 217 4.62 7.03 10.19
N MET A 218 5.01 7.21 8.92
CA MET A 218 6.18 6.51 8.34
C MET A 218 7.48 6.79 9.10
N ARG A 219 7.57 7.95 9.76
CA ARG A 219 8.72 8.37 10.57
C ARG A 219 8.60 8.01 12.05
N HIS A 220 7.43 7.55 12.49
CA HIS A 220 7.18 7.29 13.89
C HIS A 220 7.96 6.05 14.37
N LYS A 221 8.63 6.16 15.52
CA LYS A 221 9.50 5.10 16.04
C LYS A 221 8.77 3.77 16.22
N SER A 222 7.56 3.81 16.79
CA SER A 222 6.75 2.60 17.01
C SER A 222 6.30 1.94 15.70
N PHE A 223 6.03 2.73 14.65
CA PHE A 223 5.75 2.15 13.33
C PHE A 223 7.02 1.49 12.76
N ILE A 224 8.16 2.16 12.82
CA ILE A 224 9.45 1.63 12.35
C ILE A 224 9.83 0.33 13.09
N SER A 225 9.58 0.24 14.40
CA SER A 225 9.86 -0.98 15.18
C SER A 225 8.83 -2.09 15.00
N GLY A 226 7.68 -1.82 14.38
CA GLY A 226 6.56 -2.76 14.29
C GLY A 226 5.77 -2.91 15.60
N ASP A 227 5.93 -1.97 16.53
CA ASP A 227 5.15 -1.88 17.77
C ASP A 227 3.84 -1.14 17.48
N THR A 228 2.94 -1.81 16.75
CA THR A 228 1.67 -1.28 16.29
C THR A 228 0.51 -2.02 16.95
N THR A 229 -0.52 -1.27 17.32
CA THR A 229 -1.78 -1.80 17.87
C THR A 229 -2.96 -1.08 17.22
N THR A 230 -4.16 -1.61 17.41
CA THR A 230 -5.40 -0.98 16.89
C THR A 230 -5.66 0.42 17.43
N ASN A 231 -4.98 0.79 18.52
CA ASN A 231 -5.08 2.10 19.18
C ASN A 231 -3.86 2.99 18.87
N PHE A 232 -3.04 2.65 17.87
CA PHE A 232 -1.81 3.38 17.55
C PHE A 232 -2.06 4.89 17.37
N ILE A 233 -3.07 5.26 16.59
CA ILE A 233 -3.37 6.67 16.30
C ILE A 233 -3.83 7.38 17.57
N ASP A 234 -4.75 6.78 18.33
CA ASP A 234 -5.27 7.36 19.57
C ASP A 234 -4.20 7.51 20.65
N ASN A 235 -3.23 6.59 20.71
CA ASN A 235 -2.14 6.62 21.69
C ASN A 235 -1.04 7.62 21.34
N HIS A 236 -0.68 7.74 20.05
CA HIS A 236 0.45 8.57 19.61
C HIS A 236 0.05 9.97 19.13
N PHE A 237 -1.24 10.19 18.84
CA PHE A 237 -1.80 11.47 18.41
C PHE A 237 -3.03 11.83 19.26
N SER A 238 -2.97 11.57 20.58
CA SER A 238 -4.07 11.76 21.53
C SER A 238 -4.62 13.19 21.58
N ASP A 239 -3.73 14.17 21.44
CA ASP A 239 -4.06 15.60 21.46
C ASP A 239 -4.43 16.14 20.05
N GLY A 240 -4.61 15.24 19.08
CA GLY A 240 -4.74 15.54 17.67
C GLY A 240 -3.38 15.65 16.97
N TRP A 241 -3.41 15.56 15.64
CA TRP A 241 -2.21 15.77 14.82
C TRP A 241 -2.04 17.26 14.54
N VAL A 242 -0.81 17.77 14.66
CA VAL A 242 -0.50 19.17 14.37
C VAL A 242 0.50 19.21 13.21
N PRO A 243 0.15 19.83 12.06
CA PRO A 243 1.06 19.96 10.94
C PRO A 243 2.28 20.78 11.36
N LYS A 244 3.46 20.40 10.86
CA LYS A 244 4.63 21.28 10.94
C LYS A 244 4.34 22.54 10.13
N GLN A 245 4.42 23.70 10.78
CA GLN A 245 4.23 24.97 10.09
C GLN A 245 5.35 25.15 9.06
N THR A 246 4.98 25.21 7.79
CA THR A 246 5.86 25.69 6.74
C THR A 246 5.88 27.21 6.81
N THR A 247 7.05 27.80 6.91
CA THR A 247 7.21 29.25 7.00
C THR A 247 7.02 29.89 5.63
N SER A 248 6.48 31.12 5.57
CA SER A 248 6.32 31.86 4.31
C SER A 248 7.66 32.01 3.55
N SER A 249 8.78 32.08 4.28
CA SER A 249 10.12 32.08 3.72
C SER A 249 10.46 30.81 2.94
N GLU A 250 10.08 29.64 3.43
CA GLU A 250 10.35 28.36 2.75
C GLU A 250 9.55 28.25 1.45
N VAL A 251 8.29 28.69 1.46
CA VAL A 251 7.45 28.72 0.25
C VAL A 251 8.01 29.71 -0.78
N LEU A 252 8.39 30.91 -0.35
CA LEU A 252 8.98 31.93 -1.23
C LEU A 252 10.33 31.47 -1.81
N LEU A 253 11.15 30.79 -1.02
CA LEU A 253 12.42 30.21 -1.48
C LEU A 253 12.17 29.09 -2.49
N ALA A 254 11.20 28.20 -2.24
CA ALA A 254 10.84 27.12 -3.16
C ALA A 254 10.30 27.68 -4.50
N ALA A 255 9.35 28.62 -4.44
CA ALA A 255 8.80 29.27 -5.64
C ALA A 255 9.87 30.05 -6.41
N GLY A 256 10.75 30.77 -5.70
CA GLY A 256 11.90 31.45 -6.30
C GLY A 256 12.89 30.48 -6.96
N ALA A 257 13.17 29.34 -6.32
CA ALA A 257 14.05 28.31 -6.87
C ALA A 257 13.46 27.66 -8.14
N GLU A 258 12.16 27.36 -8.15
CA GLU A 258 11.44 26.83 -9.33
C GLU A 258 11.42 27.86 -10.48
N GLN A 259 11.12 29.12 -10.19
CA GLN A 259 11.11 30.19 -11.19
C GLN A 259 12.51 30.44 -11.79
N LEU A 260 13.55 30.31 -10.98
CA LEU A 260 14.95 30.38 -11.43
C LEU A 260 15.44 29.08 -12.09
N GLY A 261 14.62 28.02 -12.10
CA GLY A 261 14.96 26.72 -12.66
C GLY A 261 16.14 26.05 -11.95
N LEU A 262 16.32 26.28 -10.65
CA LEU A 262 17.42 25.68 -9.88
C LEU A 262 17.27 24.15 -9.75
N ASP A 263 16.06 23.63 -9.90
CA ASP A 263 15.72 22.21 -10.02
C ASP A 263 15.96 21.64 -11.42
N ARG A 264 16.05 22.50 -12.46
CA ARG A 264 16.20 22.10 -13.87
C ARG A 264 17.61 21.67 -14.26
N ASN A 265 18.56 21.69 -13.31
CA ASN A 265 19.93 21.25 -13.53
C ASN A 265 20.20 19.92 -12.83
N ILE A 266 19.87 18.81 -13.51
CA ILE A 266 20.72 17.62 -13.77
C ILE A 266 19.96 16.83 -14.83
N LEU A 267 20.17 17.18 -16.10
CA LEU A 267 20.13 16.30 -17.28
C LEU A 267 20.68 17.09 -18.49
N SER A 268 21.78 17.85 -18.33
CA SER A 268 22.69 18.02 -19.45
C SER A 268 23.54 16.75 -19.50
N SER A 269 22.99 15.70 -20.11
CA SER A 269 23.87 14.74 -20.76
C SER A 269 24.67 15.56 -21.77
N THR A 270 25.95 15.72 -21.50
CA THR A 270 26.91 15.93 -22.58
C THR A 270 26.62 14.82 -23.58
N SER A 271 26.04 15.23 -24.70
CA SER A 271 25.89 14.47 -25.92
C SER A 271 27.28 14.23 -26.53
N ASP A 272 28.12 13.50 -25.79
CA ASP A 272 29.06 12.60 -26.43
C ASP A 272 28.26 11.34 -26.74
N ASP A 273 27.83 11.27 -27.98
CA ASP A 273 27.37 10.07 -28.65
C ASP A 273 28.49 9.02 -28.60
N ILE A 274 28.65 8.35 -27.46
CA ILE A 274 29.35 7.07 -27.37
C ILE A 274 28.31 6.01 -27.75
N GLY A 275 27.99 6.00 -29.04
CA GLY A 275 27.11 5.01 -29.63
C GLY A 275 27.57 3.60 -29.30
N ARG A 276 26.64 2.78 -28.82
CA ARG A 276 26.49 1.34 -29.11
C ARG A 276 27.73 0.42 -29.12
N THR A 277 28.85 0.76 -28.49
CA THR A 277 30.07 -0.09 -28.47
C THR A 277 30.78 -0.16 -27.11
N SER A 278 30.07 0.06 -26.00
CA SER A 278 30.60 -0.18 -24.66
C SER A 278 30.66 -1.69 -24.38
N LYS A 279 31.84 -2.23 -24.03
CA LYS A 279 32.05 -3.64 -23.64
C LYS A 279 31.24 -4.07 -22.39
N ASN A 280 30.58 -3.13 -21.71
CA ASN A 280 29.81 -3.34 -20.49
C ASN A 280 28.32 -2.95 -20.65
N ASP A 281 27.77 -3.01 -21.85
CA ASP A 281 26.32 -2.83 -22.05
C ASP A 281 25.54 -4.07 -21.56
N PRO A 282 24.76 -3.98 -20.47
CA PRO A 282 24.01 -5.12 -19.94
C PRO A 282 22.85 -5.57 -20.85
N PHE A 283 22.45 -4.76 -21.83
CA PHE A 283 21.35 -5.07 -22.75
C PHE A 283 21.78 -5.87 -24.00
N LEU A 284 23.09 -6.00 -24.26
CA LEU A 284 23.61 -6.89 -25.31
C LEU A 284 23.43 -8.39 -24.98
N ASN A 285 23.16 -8.75 -23.72
CA ASN A 285 22.96 -10.14 -23.30
C ASN A 285 21.48 -10.59 -23.29
N LEU A 286 20.53 -9.73 -23.66
CA LEU A 286 19.09 -10.05 -23.63
C LEU A 286 18.55 -10.69 -24.90
N SER A 287 19.40 -10.99 -25.90
CA SER A 287 18.96 -11.64 -27.15
C SER A 287 18.93 -13.17 -27.08
N ARG A 288 18.97 -13.79 -25.89
CA ARG A 288 18.67 -15.21 -25.75
C ARG A 288 17.16 -15.39 -25.60
N VAL A 289 16.51 -15.71 -26.71
CA VAL A 289 15.20 -16.36 -26.71
C VAL A 289 15.35 -17.64 -25.88
N PHE A 290 14.60 -17.72 -24.78
CA PHE A 290 14.55 -18.88 -23.91
C PHE A 290 13.86 -20.04 -24.65
N PRO A 291 14.38 -21.28 -24.59
CA PRO A 291 13.62 -22.48 -24.95
C PRO A 291 12.53 -22.81 -23.93
#